data_AF-A0A7L1LFY3-F1
#
_entry.id   AF-A0A7L1LFY3-F1
#
_cell.length_a   1.000
_cell.length_b   1.000
_cell.length_c   1.000
_cell.angle_alpha   90.00
_cell.angle_beta   90.00
_cell.angle_gamma   90.00
#
_symmetry.space_group_name_H-M   'P 1'
#
loop_
_entity.id
_entity.type
_entity.pdbx_description
1 polymer ?
#
loop_
_entity_poly.entity_id
_entity_poly.type
_entity_poly.pdbx_seq_one_letter_code
_entity_poly.pdbx_strand_id
1 'polypeptide(L)' 'ELPPLAGSAWSCPPVRFTCAMLNPPNQCYTDRQCPRYKKCCPTFCGRKCISRQPAVPVSYG' A
#
# COMPACT_ATOMS: atom_id res chain seq x y z
N GLU A 1 -25.47 9.80 15.18
CA GLU A 1 -24.05 10.11 14.89
C GLU A 1 -23.44 8.91 14.19
N LEU A 2 -23.09 9.03 12.92
CA LEU A 2 -22.57 7.91 12.12
C LEU A 2 -21.13 7.65 12.58
N PRO A 3 -20.73 6.41 12.95
CA PRO A 3 -19.34 6.15 13.31
C PRO A 3 -18.47 6.61 12.14
N PRO A 4 -17.34 7.29 12.41
CA PRO A 4 -16.45 7.72 11.34
C PRO A 4 -16.13 6.46 10.56
N LEU A 5 -16.44 6.47 9.26
CA LEU A 5 -16.09 5.42 8.31
C LEU A 5 -14.68 5.01 8.67
N ALA A 6 -14.55 3.88 9.38
CA ALA A 6 -13.27 3.34 9.78
C ALA A 6 -12.62 2.95 8.47
N GLY A 7 -11.96 3.92 7.85
CA GLY A 7 -11.37 3.83 6.53
C GLY A 7 -10.46 2.64 6.63
N SER A 8 -10.90 1.55 5.99
CA SER A 8 -10.52 0.16 6.29
C SER A 8 -9.22 0.09 7.06
N ALA A 9 -9.27 -0.28 8.35
CA ALA A 9 -8.11 -0.42 9.24
C ALA A 9 -7.20 -1.60 8.81
N TRP A 10 -6.87 -1.63 7.53
CA TRP A 10 -5.95 -2.56 6.91
C TRP A 10 -4.58 -1.90 6.87
N SER A 11 -3.58 -2.69 7.18
CA SER A 11 -2.17 -2.31 7.17
C SER A 11 -1.55 -2.74 5.86
N CYS A 12 -0.51 -2.03 5.44
CA CYS A 12 0.28 -2.42 4.29
C CYS A 12 0.80 -3.86 4.46
N PRO A 13 0.90 -4.64 3.37
CA PRO A 13 1.49 -5.96 3.42
C PRO A 13 2.97 -5.84 3.82
N PRO A 14 3.50 -6.84 4.54
CA PRO A 14 4.91 -6.85 4.89
C PRO A 14 5.77 -7.00 3.62
N VAL A 15 6.79 -6.17 3.50
CA VAL A 15 7.78 -6.24 2.42
C VAL A 15 9.02 -6.93 2.97
N ARG A 16 9.33 -8.14 2.49
CA ARG A 16 10.47 -8.94 2.98
C ARG A 16 11.79 -8.62 2.28
N PHE A 17 11.72 -8.15 1.04
CA PHE A 17 12.88 -7.84 0.22
C PHE A 17 12.67 -6.49 -0.47
N THR A 18 13.74 -5.71 -0.60
CA THR A 18 13.74 -4.43 -1.30
C THR A 18 14.80 -4.42 -2.39
N CYS A 19 14.58 -3.66 -3.46
CA CYS A 19 15.56 -3.46 -4.51
C CYS A 19 16.83 -2.77 -3.96
N ALA A 20 17.99 -3.12 -4.53
CA ALA A 20 19.28 -2.53 -4.18
C ALA A 20 19.45 -1.14 -4.85
N MET A 21 18.54 -0.22 -4.54
CA MET A 21 18.52 1.14 -5.08
C MET A 21 18.53 2.13 -3.92
N LEU A 22 19.50 3.05 -3.91
CA LEU A 22 19.65 4.03 -2.83
C LEU A 22 18.44 4.96 -2.73
N ASN A 23 17.88 5.37 -3.88
CA ASN A 23 16.76 6.31 -3.98
C ASN A 23 15.67 5.73 -4.91
N PRO A 24 14.87 4.76 -4.45
CA PRO A 24 13.84 4.17 -5.29
C PRO A 24 12.72 5.18 -5.60
N PRO A 25 12.10 5.12 -6.79
CA PRO A 25 11.06 6.05 -7.18
C PRO A 25 9.79 5.84 -6.33
N ASN A 26 9.37 6.89 -5.64
CA ASN A 26 8.13 6.90 -4.85
C ASN A 26 7.00 7.53 -5.66
N GLN A 27 5.91 6.78 -5.87
CA GLN A 27 4.69 7.30 -6.50
C GLN A 27 3.80 8.06 -5.51
N CYS A 28 4.01 7.82 -4.21
CA CYS A 28 3.31 8.47 -3.12
C CYS A 28 4.22 8.54 -1.89
N TYR A 29 3.90 9.45 -0.98
CA TYR A 29 4.53 9.59 0.34
C TYR A 29 3.51 9.45 1.47
N THR A 30 2.25 9.80 1.21
CA THR A 30 1.17 9.76 2.20
C THR A 30 -0.11 9.16 1.61
N ASP A 31 -0.96 8.60 2.46
CA ASP A 31 -2.26 8.03 2.06
C ASP A 31 -3.17 9.05 1.35
N ARG A 32 -3.00 10.35 1.66
CA ARG A 32 -3.78 11.44 1.05
C ARG A 32 -3.50 11.65 -0.44
N GLN A 33 -2.32 11.24 -0.91
CA GLN A 33 -1.95 11.30 -2.33
C GLN A 33 -2.55 10.13 -3.11
N CYS A 34 -3.10 9.13 -2.42
CA CYS A 34 -3.71 7.98 -3.05
C CYS A 34 -5.21 8.23 -3.30
N PRO A 35 -5.75 7.68 -4.42
CA PRO A 35 -7.18 7.71 -4.66
C PRO A 35 -7.94 6.95 -3.57
N ARG A 36 -9.25 7.21 -3.47
CA ARG A 36 -10.12 6.63 -2.42
C ARG A 36 -9.89 5.13 -2.22
N TYR A 37 -9.90 4.71 -0.95
CA TYR A 37 -9.72 3.32 -0.51
C TYR A 37 -8.35 2.68 -0.81
N LYS A 38 -7.34 3.48 -1.18
CA LYS A 38 -5.94 3.04 -1.28
C LYS A 38 -5.08 3.69 -0.20
N LYS A 39 -3.98 3.01 0.15
CA LYS A 39 -2.97 3.51 1.08
C LYS A 39 -1.61 3.55 0.42
N CYS A 40 -0.77 4.48 0.85
CA CYS A 40 0.59 4.60 0.37
C CYS A 40 1.48 3.63 1.13
N CYS A 41 1.88 2.56 0.47
CA CYS A 41 2.60 1.45 1.10
C CYS A 41 4.00 1.27 0.50
N PRO A 42 4.96 0.79 1.31
CA PRO A 42 6.23 0.32 0.78
C PRO A 42 5.98 -0.90 -0.12
N THR A 43 6.79 -1.03 -1.16
CA THR A 43 6.81 -2.17 -2.08
C THR A 43 8.25 -2.65 -2.23
N PHE A 44 8.47 -3.69 -3.04
CA PHE A 44 9.83 -4.14 -3.36
C PHE A 44 10.74 -2.99 -3.82
N CYS A 45 10.23 -2.02 -4.57
CA CYS A 45 11.03 -0.87 -5.00
C CYS A 45 10.22 0.43 -4.88
N GLY A 46 10.46 1.17 -3.79
CA GLY A 46 9.79 2.44 -3.50
C GLY A 46 8.38 2.27 -2.94
N ARG A 47 7.58 3.34 -3.00
CA ARG A 47 6.21 3.41 -2.45
C ARG A 47 5.17 3.53 -3.55
N LYS A 48 4.05 2.82 -3.37
CA LYS A 48 2.91 2.85 -4.30
C LYS A 48 1.58 2.88 -3.56
N CYS A 49 0.56 3.43 -4.22
CA CYS A 49 -0.81 3.38 -3.75
C CYS A 49 -1.41 2.00 -4.02
N ILE A 50 -1.60 1.22 -2.95
CA ILE A 50 -2.19 -0.11 -3.04
C ILE A 50 -3.56 -0.13 -2.38
N SER A 51 -4.49 -0.87 -2.99
CA SER A 51 -5.75 -1.23 -2.36
C SER A 51 -5.53 -2.37 -1.37
N ARG A 52 -6.49 -2.57 -0.48
CA ARG A 52 -6.57 -3.79 0.33
C ARG A 52 -6.49 -4.98 -0.61
N GLN A 53 -5.46 -5.81 -0.47
CA GLN A 53 -5.42 -7.05 -1.23
C GLN A 53 -6.65 -7.89 -0.82
N PRO A 54 -7.35 -8.53 -1.78
CA PRO A 54 -8.25 -9.60 -1.41
C PRO A 54 -7.49 -10.57 -0.51
N ALA A 55 -8.12 -11.13 0.51
CA ALA A 55 -7.50 -12.16 1.36
C ALA A 55 -7.18 -13.47 0.61
N VAL A 56 -7.22 -13.43 -0.73
CA VAL A 56 -6.98 -14.54 -1.65
C VAL A 56 -5.51 -14.47 -2.07
N PRO A 57 -4.74 -15.56 -1.92
CA PRO A 57 -3.35 -15.57 -2.35
C PRO A 57 -3.29 -15.37 -3.86
N VAL A 58 -2.68 -14.27 -4.29
CA VAL A 58 -2.36 -14.04 -5.70
C VAL A 58 -1.25 -15.03 -6.08
N SER A 59 -1.64 -16.16 -6.67
CA SER A 59 -0.72 -17.05 -7.36
C SER A 59 -0.28 -16.35 -8.64
N TYR A 60 0.86 -15.67 -8.62
CA TYR A 60 1.56 -15.29 -9.85
C TYR A 60 2.10 -16.58 -10.47
N GLY A 61 1.34 -17.15 -11.42
CA GLY A 61 1.81 -18.20 -12.32
C GLY A 61 2.69 -17.65 -13.43
#